data_AF-A0A7C7IEM5-F1
#
_entry.id   AF-A0A7C7IEM5-F1
#
_cell.length_a   1.000
_cell.length_b   1.000
_cell.length_c   1.000
_cell.angle_alpha   90.00
_cell.angle_beta   90.00
_cell.angle_gamma   90.00
#
_symmetry.space_group_name_H-M   'P 1'
#
loop_
_entity.id
_entity.type
_entity.pdbx_description
1 polymer ?
#
loop_
_entity_poly.entity_id
_entity_poly.type
_entity_poly.pdbx_seq_one_letter_code
_entity_poly.pdbx_strand_id
1 'polypeptide(L)'
;TGHGEYFIRYNVAREICARMEYLNLSVGEASAQVIGQLTAIGIEGGVIVLDKNGNISMEFNTDGMARAYRNSKGDEMIAIYK
;
A
#
# COMPACT_ATOMS: atom_id res chain seq x y z
N THR A 1 7.06 -3.76 0.62
CA THR A 1 8.17 -4.37 -0.16
C THR A 1 8.81 -3.29 -1.00
N GLY A 2 10.08 -3.40 -1.38
CA GLY A 2 10.82 -2.35 -2.09
C GLY A 2 12.17 -2.08 -1.42
N HIS A 3 12.67 -0.84 -1.52
CA HIS A 3 13.91 -0.44 -0.86
C HIS A 3 13.76 -0.42 0.68
N GLY A 4 14.18 -1.50 1.34
CA GLY A 4 13.88 -1.79 2.75
C GLY A 4 14.36 -0.72 3.74
N GLU A 5 15.53 -0.14 3.50
CA GLU A 5 16.15 0.89 4.34
C GLU A 5 15.24 2.11 4.47
N TYR A 6 14.58 2.49 3.37
CA TYR A 6 13.66 3.61 3.35
C TYR A 6 12.29 3.28 3.94
N PHE A 7 11.81 2.04 3.75
CA PHE A 7 10.58 1.59 4.39
C PHE A 7 10.70 1.61 5.93
N ILE A 8 11.89 1.27 6.44
CA ILE A 8 12.23 1.41 7.86
C ILE A 8 12.32 2.89 8.25
N ARG A 9 13.13 3.68 7.53
CA ARG A 9 13.38 5.09 7.85
C ARG A 9 12.12 5.95 7.88
N TYR A 10 11.17 5.68 6.98
CA TYR A 10 9.91 6.40 6.87
C TYR A 10 8.74 5.70 7.56
N ASN A 11 8.98 4.58 8.26
CA ASN A 11 7.93 3.82 8.96
C ASN A 11 6.68 3.56 8.11
N VAL A 12 6.86 3.19 6.84
CA VAL A 12 5.80 3.20 5.79
C VAL A 12 4.50 2.54 6.24
N ALA A 13 4.57 1.39 6.90
CA ALA A 13 3.36 0.70 7.39
C ALA A 13 2.63 1.49 8.48
N ARG A 14 3.35 2.04 9.47
CA ARG A 14 2.75 2.86 10.54
C ARG A 14 2.21 4.17 9.99
N GLU A 15 2.89 4.77 9.02
CA GLU A 15 2.47 6.02 8.39
C GLU A 15 1.10 5.87 7.70
N ILE A 16 0.86 4.77 6.97
CA ILE A 16 -0.44 4.47 6.38
C ILE A 16 -1.51 4.37 7.48
N CYS A 17 -1.25 3.61 8.55
CA CYS A 17 -2.17 3.50 9.68
C CYS A 17 -2.43 4.87 10.35
N ALA A 18 -1.40 5.71 10.49
CA ALA A 18 -1.49 7.03 11.12
C ALA A 18 -2.36 7.99 10.30
N ARG A 19 -2.27 7.95 8.97
CA ARG A 19 -3.14 8.74 8.10
C ARG A 19 -4.59 8.29 8.17
N MET A 20 -4.85 6.99 8.23
CA MET A 20 -6.20 6.49 8.45
C MET A 20 -6.74 6.93 9.82
N GLU A 21 -5.93 6.81 10.87
CA GLU A 21 -6.31 7.10 12.26
C GLU A 21 -6.53 8.60 12.51
N TYR A 22 -5.60 9.45 12.06
CA TYR A 22 -5.58 10.87 12.43
C TYR A 22 -6.15 11.78 11.34
N LEU A 23 -6.15 11.35 10.09
CA LEU A 23 -6.68 12.14 8.96
C LEU A 23 -7.99 11.58 8.40
N ASN A 24 -8.53 10.50 8.98
CA ASN A 24 -9.75 9.82 8.52
C ASN A 24 -9.72 9.43 7.02
N LEU A 25 -8.54 9.18 6.47
CA LEU A 25 -8.41 8.73 5.08
C LEU A 25 -8.84 7.27 4.96
N SER A 26 -9.40 6.92 3.80
CA SER A 26 -9.58 5.52 3.43
C SER A 26 -8.22 4.81 3.28
N VAL A 27 -8.23 3.48 3.35
CA VAL A 27 -7.01 2.67 3.14
C VAL A 27 -6.36 2.93 1.77
N GLY A 28 -7.18 3.16 0.73
CA GLY A 28 -6.70 3.49 -0.61
C GLY A 28 -6.03 4.86 -0.66
N GLU A 29 -6.67 5.89 -0.13
CA GLU A 29 -6.10 7.25 -0.09
C GLU A 29 -4.81 7.30 0.72
N ALA A 30 -4.78 6.70 1.91
CA ALA A 30 -3.60 6.65 2.75
C ALA A 30 -2.44 5.93 2.05
N SER A 31 -2.69 4.76 1.45
CA SER A 31 -1.66 4.00 0.74
C SER A 31 -1.13 4.75 -0.48
N ALA A 32 -2.02 5.32 -1.28
CA ALA A 32 -1.66 6.04 -2.51
C ALA A 32 -0.82 7.28 -2.20
N GLN A 33 -1.17 8.03 -1.16
CA GLN A 33 -0.37 9.21 -0.78
C GLN A 33 1.02 8.82 -0.27
N VAL A 34 1.15 7.74 0.52
CA VAL A 34 2.47 7.29 1.01
C VAL A 34 3.34 6.80 -0.13
N ILE A 35 2.82 5.95 -1.01
CA ILE A 35 3.55 5.49 -2.20
C ILE A 35 3.88 6.67 -3.12
N GLY A 36 2.95 7.61 -3.34
CA GLY A 36 3.19 8.82 -4.13
C GLY A 36 4.32 9.69 -3.58
N GLN A 37 4.43 9.82 -2.25
CA GLN A 37 5.55 10.54 -1.64
C GLN A 37 6.89 9.82 -1.81
N LEU A 38 6.92 8.49 -1.71
CA LEU A 38 8.12 7.71 -2.02
C LEU A 38 8.53 7.87 -3.49
N THR A 39 7.56 7.85 -4.42
CA THR A 39 7.79 8.12 -5.85
C THR A 39 8.44 9.49 -6.06
N ALA A 40 7.95 10.53 -5.38
CA ALA A 40 8.45 11.89 -5.53
C ALA A 40 9.93 12.05 -5.12
N ILE A 41 10.45 11.14 -4.29
CA ILE A 41 11.86 11.11 -3.86
C ILE A 41 12.66 9.95 -4.46
N GLY A 42 12.14 9.32 -5.52
CA GLY A 42 12.84 8.28 -6.27
C GLY A 42 12.99 6.94 -5.53
N ILE A 43 12.09 6.66 -4.59
CA ILE A 43 12.09 5.41 -3.82
C ILE A 43 11.00 4.50 -4.34
N GLU A 44 11.41 3.29 -4.71
CA GLU A 44 10.51 2.29 -5.26
C GLU A 44 10.05 1.26 -4.22
N GLY A 45 8.82 0.80 -4.39
CA GLY A 45 8.20 -0.24 -3.59
C GLY A 45 6.69 -0.32 -3.75
N GLY A 46 6.09 -1.09 -2.86
CA GLY A 46 4.66 -1.28 -2.81
C GLY A 46 4.18 -1.86 -1.48
N VAL A 47 2.87 -1.75 -1.27
CA VAL A 47 2.18 -2.16 -0.06
C VAL A 47 0.91 -2.93 -0.41
N ILE A 48 0.56 -3.88 0.44
CA ILE A 48 -0.74 -4.54 0.45
C ILE A 48 -1.33 -4.24 1.82
N VAL A 49 -2.48 -3.58 1.85
CA VAL A 49 -3.09 -3.07 3.08
C VAL A 49 -4.57 -3.48 3.11
N LEU A 50 -5.03 -3.91 4.28
CA LEU A 50 -6.41 -4.29 4.55
C LEU A 50 -6.90 -3.48 5.75
N ASP A 51 -8.07 -2.84 5.64
CA ASP A 51 -8.69 -2.18 6.78
C ASP A 51 -9.63 -3.10 7.57
N LYS A 52 -10.13 -2.61 8.71
CA LYS A 52 -11.04 -3.35 9.59
C LYS A 52 -12.39 -3.72 8.96
N ASN A 53 -12.77 -3.05 7.86
CA ASN A 53 -14.02 -3.28 7.15
C ASN A 53 -13.83 -4.24 5.97
N GLY A 54 -12.61 -4.70 5.72
CA GLY A 54 -12.27 -5.58 4.61
C GLY A 54 -11.95 -4.85 3.31
N ASN A 55 -11.77 -3.53 3.31
CA ASN A 55 -11.32 -2.79 2.13
C ASN A 55 -9.82 -3.03 1.92
N ILE A 56 -9.43 -3.28 0.66
CA ILE A 56 -8.06 -3.64 0.30
C ILE A 56 -7.45 -2.53 -0.55
N SER A 57 -6.16 -2.25 -0.34
CA SER A 57 -5.33 -1.40 -1.19
C SER A 57 -4.03 -2.12 -1.55
N MET A 58 -3.63 -2.07 -2.82
CA MET A 58 -2.44 -2.76 -3.35
C MET A 58 -1.59 -1.81 -4.21
N GLU A 59 -1.12 -0.73 -3.59
CA GLU A 59 -0.39 0.36 -4.26
C GLU A 59 1.08 0.01 -4.46
N PHE A 60 1.62 0.35 -5.64
CA PHE A 60 3.03 0.18 -5.97
C PHE A 60 3.48 1.14 -7.08
N ASN A 61 4.76 1.52 -7.03
CA ASN A 61 5.39 2.40 -8.01
C ASN A 61 6.56 1.74 -8.77
N THR A 62 6.81 0.44 -8.54
CA THR A 62 7.72 -0.39 -9.34
C THR A 62 7.08 -0.77 -10.68
N ASP A 63 7.89 -1.32 -11.60
CA ASP A 63 7.40 -1.90 -12.87
C ASP A 63 6.38 -3.03 -12.67
N GLY A 64 6.50 -3.75 -11.56
CA GLY A 64 5.56 -4.81 -11.18
C GLY A 64 5.63 -5.14 -9.70
N MET A 65 4.53 -5.69 -9.19
CA MET A 65 4.41 -6.28 -7.86
C MET A 65 3.50 -7.50 -7.95
N ALA A 66 4.10 -8.68 -7.77
CA ALA A 66 3.35 -9.93 -7.62
C ALA A 66 2.46 -9.82 -6.37
N ARG A 67 1.15 -9.80 -6.57
CA ARG A 67 0.16 -9.53 -5.54
C ARG A 67 -1.13 -10.27 -5.81
N ALA A 68 -1.82 -10.61 -4.73
CA ALA A 68 -3.14 -11.24 -4.81
C ALA A 68 -3.97 -10.92 -3.58
N TYR A 69 -5.29 -11.05 -3.71
CA TYR A 69 -6.19 -11.11 -2.56
C TYR A 69 -7.31 -12.10 -2.82
N ARG A 70 -7.96 -12.52 -1.74
CA ARG A 70 -9.23 -13.25 -1.75
C ARG A 70 -10.06 -12.87 -0.54
N ASN A 71 -11.38 -12.83 -0.66
CA ASN A 71 -12.27 -12.60 0.48
C ASN A 71 -13.30 -13.75 0.64
N SER A 72 -14.10 -13.69 1.71
CA SER A 72 -15.11 -14.70 2.03
C SER A 72 -16.31 -14.72 1.09
N LYS A 73 -16.50 -13.68 0.27
CA LYS A 73 -17.54 -13.61 -0.77
C LYS A 73 -17.13 -14.35 -2.04
N GLY A 74 -15.87 -14.77 -2.13
CA GLY A 74 -15.30 -15.39 -3.32
C GLY A 74 -14.65 -14.41 -4.29
N ASP A 75 -14.60 -13.10 -3.97
CA ASP A 75 -13.85 -12.15 -4.78
C ASP A 75 -12.36 -12.44 -4.66
N GLU A 76 -11.66 -12.46 -5.79
CA GLU A 76 -10.23 -12.70 -5.86
C GLU A 76 -9.58 -11.86 -6.96
N MET A 77 -8.29 -11.61 -6.80
CA MET A 77 -7.46 -10.99 -7.82
C MET A 77 -6.05 -11.54 -7.71
N ILE A 78 -5.40 -11.78 -8.85
CA ILE A 78 -3.98 -12.12 -8.94
C ILE A 78 -3.40 -11.27 -10.07
N ALA A 79 -2.32 -10.54 -9.78
CA ALA A 79 -1.67 -9.68 -10.76
C ALA A 79 -0.18 -9.53 -10.48
N ILE A 80 0.57 -9.19 -11.52
CA ILE A 80 2.00 -8.84 -11.43
C ILE A 80 2.20 -7.41 -11.91
N TYR A 81 1.67 -7.07 -13.08
CA TYR A 81 1.78 -5.74 -13.68
C TYR A 81 0.55 -4.87 -13.38
N LYS A 82 0.55 -3.63 -13.88
CA LYS A 82 -0.60 -2.73 -13.86
C LYS A 82 -1.56 -3.05 -15.00
#